data_AF-A0A0K8R6S7-F1
#
_entry.id   AF-A0A0K8R6S7-F1
#
_cell.length_a   1.000
_cell.length_b   1.000
_cell.length_c   1.000
_cell.angle_alpha   90.00
_cell.angle_beta   90.00
_cell.angle_gamma   90.00
#
_symmetry.space_group_name_H-M   'P 1'
#
loop_
_entity.id
_entity.type
_entity.pdbx_description
1 polymer ?
#
loop_
_entity_poly.entity_id
_entity_poly.type
_entity_poly.pdbx_seq_one_letter_code
_entity_poly.pdbx_strand_id
1 'polypeptide(L)'
;MADDVRQQAPKSPAKEVIGEVNHDEAILAQEKEIEREIAERIPLIDNKKDLSVLQKEYSLEDDIYQQKVKDLRSKYSHIRKTRPDGNCFFRAFSFAYLESLLSDKQEYVRFKKLAEHSKEALVSLGFQRFTIEDFHDTFMEVLKRIEDNITLDDLLKVFNDQGYSDYIVVYMRLLTSGQLQKEAAFFSSLIEGERTVQEFCKQEGGADVQGERPHPRDLAHAEPRGRGAHPVHGPRRRGKGVNAHDFPEDREPRHPPALQAGPTTTSSTRAGPPPPSRHPPTPCP
;
A
#
# COMPACT_ATOMS: atom_id res chain seq x y z
N MET A 1 69.14 58.53 -10.49
CA MET A 1 68.24 58.17 -9.37
C MET A 1 66.85 58.14 -9.97
N ALA A 2 66.29 56.94 -10.11
CA ALA A 2 65.14 56.65 -10.97
C ALA A 2 63.82 56.86 -10.21
N ASP A 3 62.88 57.51 -10.87
CA ASP A 3 61.47 57.64 -10.53
C ASP A 3 60.78 56.26 -10.44
N ASP A 4 60.01 56.02 -9.38
CA ASP A 4 59.11 54.86 -9.27
C ASP A 4 57.69 55.33 -8.95
N VAL A 5 56.90 55.50 -10.01
CA VAL A 5 55.45 55.76 -9.96
C VAL A 5 54.74 54.41 -9.82
N ARG A 6 54.37 54.07 -8.58
CA ARG A 6 53.63 52.84 -8.27
C ARG A 6 52.17 52.98 -8.74
N GLN A 7 51.87 52.40 -9.91
CA GLN A 7 50.53 52.31 -10.49
C GLN A 7 49.60 51.46 -9.60
N GLN A 8 48.41 51.99 -9.29
CA GLN A 8 47.32 51.25 -8.65
C GLN A 8 46.65 50.34 -9.68
N ALA A 9 46.61 49.04 -9.39
CA ALA A 9 45.85 48.07 -10.17
C ALA A 9 44.32 48.23 -9.93
N PRO A 10 43.46 48.04 -10.95
CA PRO A 10 42.02 48.17 -10.78
C PRO A 10 41.46 47.00 -9.96
N LYS A 11 40.62 47.32 -8.97
CA LYS A 11 39.86 46.33 -8.19
C LYS A 11 38.85 45.63 -9.11
N SER A 12 39.01 44.32 -9.31
CA SER A 12 38.03 43.46 -9.96
C SER A 12 36.69 43.50 -9.22
N PRO A 13 35.54 43.45 -9.91
CA PRO A 13 34.24 43.51 -9.28
C PRO A 13 33.98 42.25 -8.45
N ALA A 14 33.32 42.45 -7.31
CA ALA A 14 32.91 41.39 -6.40
C ALA A 14 32.17 40.29 -7.18
N LYS A 15 32.66 39.05 -7.08
CA LYS A 15 31.88 37.88 -7.44
C LYS A 15 30.63 37.89 -6.54
N GLU A 16 29.48 38.17 -7.13
CA GLU A 16 28.19 37.81 -6.54
C GLU A 16 28.25 36.32 -6.21
N VAL A 17 28.19 36.00 -4.92
CA VAL A 17 27.94 34.65 -4.45
C VAL A 17 26.48 34.39 -4.80
N ILE A 18 26.25 33.83 -5.99
CA ILE A 18 25.00 33.17 -6.30
C ILE A 18 24.95 32.00 -5.31
N GLY A 19 24.12 32.14 -4.26
CA GLY A 19 23.89 31.06 -3.32
C GLY A 19 23.43 29.85 -4.11
N GLU A 20 24.24 28.80 -4.13
CA GLU A 20 23.82 27.50 -4.63
C GLU A 20 22.57 27.13 -3.83
N VAL A 21 21.41 27.20 -4.49
CA VAL A 21 20.17 26.65 -3.96
C VAL A 21 20.48 25.19 -3.71
N ASN A 22 20.40 24.74 -2.46
CA ASN A 22 20.55 23.34 -2.12
C ASN A 22 19.36 22.59 -2.73
N HIS A 23 19.53 22.09 -3.95
CA HIS A 23 18.47 21.49 -4.74
C HIS A 23 17.82 20.31 -4.01
N ASP A 24 18.57 19.56 -3.22
CA ASP A 24 18.06 18.46 -2.40
C ASP A 24 17.08 18.97 -1.33
N GLU A 25 17.40 20.08 -0.66
CA GLU A 25 16.52 20.69 0.34
C GLU A 25 15.23 21.25 -0.31
N ALA A 26 15.35 21.84 -1.49
CA ALA A 26 14.20 22.33 -2.25
C ALA A 26 13.28 21.18 -2.70
N ILE A 27 13.84 20.05 -3.13
CA ILE A 27 13.08 18.85 -3.51
C ILE A 27 12.34 18.28 -2.29
N LEU A 28 13.04 18.08 -1.17
CA LEU A 28 12.42 17.59 0.07
C LEU A 28 11.30 18.51 0.59
N ALA A 29 11.49 19.83 0.48
CA ALA A 29 10.46 20.79 0.86
C ALA A 29 9.24 20.71 -0.06
N GLN A 30 9.44 20.55 -1.37
CA GLN A 30 8.36 20.39 -2.33
C GLN A 30 7.59 19.08 -2.12
N GLU A 31 8.28 17.96 -1.90
CA GLU A 31 7.65 16.67 -1.61
C GLU A 31 6.78 16.74 -0.35
N LYS A 32 7.33 17.30 0.73
CA LYS A 32 6.61 17.49 1.99
C LYS A 32 5.37 18.37 1.84
N GLU A 33 5.44 19.41 1.00
CA GLU A 33 4.30 20.27 0.70
C GLU A 33 3.19 19.49 -0.03
N ILE A 34 3.55 18.72 -1.06
CA ILE A 34 2.62 17.86 -1.79
C ILE A 34 1.97 16.83 -0.85
N GLU A 35 2.76 16.17 0.00
CA GLU A 35 2.27 15.21 0.97
C GLU A 35 1.30 15.85 1.98
N ARG A 36 1.62 17.07 2.44
CA ARG A 36 0.74 17.83 3.34
C ARG A 36 -0.60 18.16 2.66
N GLU A 37 -0.58 18.69 1.45
CA GLU A 37 -1.81 19.02 0.71
C GLU A 37 -2.70 17.78 0.50
N ILE A 38 -2.08 16.63 0.21
CA ILE A 38 -2.80 15.36 0.09
C ILE A 38 -3.36 14.92 1.44
N ALA A 39 -2.56 15.02 2.52
CA ALA A 39 -2.94 14.58 3.85
C ALA A 39 -4.10 15.39 4.44
N GLU A 40 -4.18 16.68 4.14
CA GLU A 40 -5.29 17.56 4.54
C GLU A 40 -6.61 17.22 3.85
N ARG A 41 -6.55 16.68 2.62
CA ARG A 41 -7.75 16.39 1.81
C ARG A 41 -8.22 14.95 1.91
N ILE A 42 -7.30 14.01 2.10
CA ILE A 42 -7.56 12.58 1.97
C ILE A 42 -7.12 11.86 3.25
N PRO A 43 -8.03 11.17 3.97
CA PRO A 43 -7.65 10.36 5.12
C PRO A 43 -6.77 9.18 4.71
N LEU A 44 -6.05 8.60 5.66
CA LEU A 44 -5.21 7.42 5.41
C LEU A 44 -6.03 6.25 4.86
N ILE A 45 -7.17 5.99 5.50
CA ILE A 45 -8.18 5.03 5.05
C ILE A 45 -9.56 5.69 5.14
N ASP A 46 -10.21 5.79 3.99
CA ASP A 46 -11.55 6.37 3.86
C ASP A 46 -12.64 5.45 4.44
N ASN A 47 -13.85 5.97 4.60
CA ASN A 47 -15.02 5.17 4.91
C ASN A 47 -15.44 4.29 3.72
N LYS A 48 -16.20 3.24 4.02
CA LYS A 48 -16.78 2.37 2.99
C LYS A 48 -17.83 3.16 2.20
N LYS A 49 -17.64 3.27 0.88
CA LYS A 49 -18.51 4.02 -0.04
C LYS A 49 -19.12 3.09 -1.08
N ASP A 50 -20.29 3.45 -1.59
CA ASP A 50 -20.89 2.77 -2.74
C ASP A 50 -20.02 2.97 -3.98
N LEU A 51 -19.86 1.95 -4.81
CA LEU A 51 -19.02 2.01 -6.01
C LEU A 51 -19.46 3.05 -7.06
N SER A 52 -20.69 3.57 -6.98
CA SER A 52 -21.15 4.68 -7.81
C SER A 52 -20.30 5.95 -7.64
N VAL A 53 -19.55 6.10 -6.55
CA VAL A 53 -18.62 7.22 -6.39
C VAL A 53 -17.58 7.25 -7.52
N LEU A 54 -17.12 6.09 -8.01
CA LEU A 54 -16.18 6.02 -9.12
C LEU A 54 -16.78 6.50 -10.44
N GLN A 55 -18.10 6.37 -10.64
CA GLN A 55 -18.74 6.87 -11.86
C GLN A 55 -18.72 8.40 -11.93
N LYS A 56 -18.76 9.06 -10.76
CA LYS A 56 -18.79 10.52 -10.64
C LYS A 56 -17.40 11.16 -10.74
N GLU A 57 -16.34 10.38 -10.55
CA GLU A 57 -14.96 10.87 -10.58
C GLU A 57 -14.40 11.05 -11.99
N TYR A 58 -15.05 10.44 -12.98
CA TYR A 58 -14.61 10.47 -14.37
C TYR A 58 -15.71 11.08 -15.23
N SER A 59 -15.30 11.74 -16.32
CA SER A 59 -16.26 12.31 -17.27
C SER A 59 -17.23 11.24 -17.76
N LEU A 60 -18.49 11.61 -17.95
CA LEU A 60 -19.50 10.74 -18.59
C LEU A 60 -19.11 10.41 -20.03
N GLU A 61 -18.24 11.20 -20.64
CA GLU A 61 -17.73 11.03 -22.00
C GLU A 61 -16.56 10.02 -22.07
N ASP A 62 -16.02 9.56 -20.93
CA ASP A 62 -15.05 8.46 -20.91
C ASP A 62 -15.78 7.12 -20.92
N ASP A 63 -16.30 6.75 -22.09
CA ASP A 63 -17.05 5.51 -22.31
C ASP A 63 -16.30 4.26 -21.83
N ILE A 64 -14.97 4.24 -21.99
CA ILE A 64 -14.14 3.10 -21.59
C ILE A 64 -14.15 2.97 -20.07
N TYR A 65 -13.96 4.08 -19.35
CA TYR A 65 -13.97 4.07 -17.90
C TYR A 65 -15.36 3.76 -17.35
N GLN A 66 -16.41 4.36 -17.90
CA GLN A 66 -17.79 4.11 -17.48
C GLN A 66 -18.18 2.63 -17.66
N GLN A 67 -17.74 1.98 -18.74
CA GLN A 67 -17.94 0.54 -18.94
C GLN A 67 -17.19 -0.30 -17.90
N LYS A 68 -15.94 0.05 -17.57
CA LYS A 68 -15.17 -0.64 -16.53
C LYS A 68 -15.80 -0.50 -15.15
N VAL A 69 -16.32 0.68 -14.80
CA VAL A 69 -17.02 0.86 -13.53
C VAL A 69 -18.33 0.07 -13.51
N LYS A 70 -19.05 -0.05 -14.63
CA LYS A 70 -20.24 -0.92 -14.73
C LYS A 70 -19.88 -2.39 -14.52
N ASP A 71 -18.82 -2.89 -15.15
CA ASP A 71 -18.33 -4.26 -14.91
C ASP A 71 -17.94 -4.47 -13.44
N LEU A 72 -17.23 -3.51 -12.85
CA LEU A 72 -16.82 -3.57 -11.45
C LEU A 72 -18.02 -3.60 -10.48
N ARG A 73 -19.06 -2.79 -10.74
CA ARG A 73 -20.30 -2.77 -9.96
C ARG A 73 -21.10 -4.07 -10.05
N SER A 74 -20.91 -4.85 -11.10
CA SER A 74 -21.53 -6.18 -11.20
C SER A 74 -20.91 -7.20 -10.24
N LYS A 75 -19.65 -6.98 -9.84
CA LYS A 75 -18.85 -7.91 -9.02
C LYS A 75 -18.74 -7.47 -7.56
N TYR A 76 -18.69 -6.16 -7.34
CA TYR A 76 -18.44 -5.55 -6.04
C TYR A 76 -19.51 -4.50 -5.74
N SER A 77 -19.82 -4.34 -4.46
CA SER A 77 -20.85 -3.40 -4.00
C SER A 77 -20.27 -2.09 -3.48
N HIS A 78 -19.13 -2.19 -2.79
CA HIS A 78 -18.53 -1.07 -2.08
C HIS A 78 -17.03 -0.97 -2.36
N ILE A 79 -16.50 0.22 -2.10
CA ILE A 79 -15.09 0.57 -2.22
C ILE A 79 -14.64 1.37 -1.00
N ARG A 80 -13.39 1.15 -0.58
CA ARG A 80 -12.71 1.94 0.43
C ARG A 80 -11.40 2.46 -0.15
N LYS A 81 -11.18 3.76 -0.10
CA LYS A 81 -9.99 4.41 -0.66
C LYS A 81 -8.88 4.55 0.38
N THR A 82 -7.64 4.50 -0.07
CA THR A 82 -6.48 4.86 0.76
C THR A 82 -5.77 6.08 0.19
N ARG A 83 -5.08 6.83 1.07
CA ARG A 83 -4.28 7.99 0.69
C ARG A 83 -3.22 7.61 -0.35
N PRO A 84 -3.02 8.38 -1.43
CA PRO A 84 -1.99 8.11 -2.44
C PRO A 84 -0.60 8.61 -1.96
N ASP A 85 -0.05 7.97 -0.92
CA ASP A 85 1.18 8.36 -0.22
C ASP A 85 2.35 7.38 -0.45
N GLY A 86 2.33 6.63 -1.56
CA GLY A 86 3.31 5.55 -1.83
C GLY A 86 3.14 4.30 -0.95
N ASN A 87 2.40 4.38 0.15
CA ASN A 87 2.11 3.29 1.09
C ASN A 87 0.72 2.66 0.90
N CYS A 88 -0.07 3.25 -0.01
CA CYS A 88 -1.47 2.88 -0.29
C CYS A 88 -1.73 1.38 -0.46
N PHE A 89 -0.80 0.61 -1.05
CA PHE A 89 -0.95 -0.85 -1.24
C PHE A 89 -0.86 -1.58 0.11
N PHE A 90 0.25 -1.41 0.84
CA PHE A 90 0.45 -2.06 2.13
C PHE A 90 -0.65 -1.66 3.11
N ARG A 91 -1.04 -0.38 3.10
CA ARG A 91 -2.12 0.15 3.93
C ARG A 91 -3.47 -0.51 3.61
N ALA A 92 -3.84 -0.58 2.32
CA ALA A 92 -5.09 -1.21 1.90
C ALA A 92 -5.11 -2.71 2.19
N PHE A 93 -4.02 -3.42 1.89
CA PHE A 93 -3.88 -4.85 2.14
C PHE A 93 -4.01 -5.17 3.64
N SER A 94 -3.26 -4.46 4.47
CA SER A 94 -3.23 -4.70 5.91
C SER A 94 -4.58 -4.45 6.54
N PHE A 95 -5.25 -3.34 6.18
CA PHE A 95 -6.59 -3.05 6.68
C PHE A 95 -7.61 -4.09 6.24
N ALA A 96 -7.66 -4.43 4.95
CA ALA A 96 -8.60 -5.42 4.43
C ALA A 96 -8.41 -6.80 5.07
N TYR A 97 -7.16 -7.18 5.32
CA TYR A 97 -6.83 -8.44 5.97
C TYR A 97 -7.23 -8.43 7.45
N LEU A 98 -6.84 -7.40 8.21
CA LEU A 98 -7.20 -7.27 9.63
C LEU A 98 -8.71 -7.10 9.85
N GLU A 99 -9.41 -6.39 8.96
CA GLU A 99 -10.89 -6.29 8.95
C GLU A 99 -11.52 -7.68 8.85
N SER A 100 -10.96 -8.59 8.04
CA SER A 100 -11.47 -9.96 7.92
C SER A 100 -11.28 -10.80 9.19
N LEU A 101 -10.22 -10.53 9.97
CA LEU A 101 -9.96 -11.23 11.23
C LEU A 101 -10.97 -10.88 12.33
N LEU A 102 -11.66 -9.74 12.22
CA LEU A 102 -12.74 -9.37 13.14
C LEU A 102 -13.89 -10.41 13.13
N SER A 103 -14.08 -11.09 11.99
CA SER A 103 -15.15 -12.10 11.82
C SER A 103 -14.61 -13.53 11.83
N ASP A 104 -13.39 -13.77 11.34
CA ASP A 104 -12.79 -15.10 11.26
C ASP A 104 -11.83 -15.38 12.42
N LYS A 105 -12.38 -15.94 13.50
CA LYS A 105 -11.61 -16.29 14.71
C LYS A 105 -10.58 -17.40 14.47
N GLN A 106 -10.83 -18.33 13.55
CA GLN A 106 -9.88 -19.41 13.27
C GLN A 106 -8.66 -18.86 12.53
N GLU A 107 -8.91 -18.01 11.54
CA GLU A 107 -7.83 -17.32 10.82
C GLU A 107 -7.06 -16.38 11.75
N TYR A 108 -7.75 -15.67 12.65
CA TYR A 108 -7.08 -14.83 13.66
C TYR A 108 -6.06 -15.64 14.48
N VAL A 109 -6.46 -16.79 15.05
CA VAL A 109 -5.56 -17.63 15.86
C VAL A 109 -4.37 -18.12 15.05
N ARG A 110 -4.59 -18.50 13.78
CA ARG A 110 -3.53 -18.94 12.87
C ARG A 110 -2.57 -17.79 12.54
N PHE A 111 -3.10 -16.62 12.21
CA PHE A 111 -2.32 -15.45 11.83
C PHE A 111 -1.53 -14.87 13.00
N LYS A 112 -2.12 -14.77 14.20
CA LYS A 112 -1.44 -14.31 15.40
C LYS A 112 -0.18 -15.11 15.69
N LYS A 113 -0.26 -16.45 15.64
CA LYS A 113 0.91 -17.33 15.81
C LYS A 113 2.00 -17.07 14.77
N LEU A 114 1.61 -16.84 13.51
CA LEU A 114 2.57 -16.52 12.46
C LEU A 114 3.24 -15.17 12.74
N ALA A 115 2.47 -14.15 13.13
CA ALA A 115 2.97 -12.83 13.46
C ALA A 115 3.93 -12.86 14.67
N GLU A 116 3.63 -13.64 15.71
CA GLU A 116 4.51 -13.84 16.88
C GLU A 116 5.89 -14.37 16.49
N HIS A 117 5.94 -15.37 15.60
CA HIS A 117 7.21 -15.96 15.14
C HIS A 117 7.92 -15.16 14.06
N SER A 118 7.23 -14.22 13.41
CA SER A 118 7.78 -13.51 12.26
C SER A 118 8.92 -12.56 12.61
N LYS A 119 8.95 -11.98 13.82
CA LYS A 119 10.10 -11.20 14.32
C LYS A 119 11.38 -12.04 14.34
N GLU A 120 11.35 -13.22 14.95
CA GLU A 120 12.51 -14.11 15.00
C GLU A 120 12.94 -14.58 13.61
N ALA A 121 11.98 -14.81 12.72
CA ALA A 121 12.29 -15.13 11.33
C ALA A 121 13.04 -14.00 10.62
N LEU A 122 12.66 -12.73 10.83
CA LEU A 122 13.40 -11.58 10.30
C LEU A 122 14.80 -11.47 10.92
N VAL A 123 14.93 -11.64 12.24
CA VAL A 123 16.25 -11.64 12.89
C VAL A 123 17.17 -12.71 12.32
N SER A 124 16.64 -13.91 12.05
CA SER A 124 17.42 -15.01 11.43
C SER A 124 17.91 -14.71 10.01
N LEU A 125 17.27 -13.76 9.32
CA LEU A 125 17.67 -13.26 8.00
C LEU A 125 18.66 -12.08 8.09
N GLY A 126 19.07 -11.68 9.30
CA GLY A 126 20.05 -10.60 9.51
C GLY A 126 19.45 -9.22 9.76
N PHE A 127 18.13 -9.10 9.94
CA PHE A 127 17.52 -7.85 10.38
C PHE A 127 17.90 -7.57 11.84
N GLN A 128 18.25 -6.32 12.15
CA GLN A 128 18.66 -5.94 13.49
C GLN A 128 17.44 -5.92 14.43
N ARG A 129 17.44 -6.76 15.47
CA ARG A 129 16.32 -6.91 16.41
C ARG A 129 15.76 -5.58 16.91
N PHE A 130 16.63 -4.70 17.41
CA PHE A 130 16.21 -3.42 18.00
C PHE A 130 15.54 -2.48 16.98
N THR A 131 15.80 -2.64 15.68
CA THR A 131 15.20 -1.80 14.63
C THR A 131 13.81 -2.27 14.23
N ILE A 132 13.47 -3.53 14.46
CA ILE A 132 12.20 -4.14 14.04
C ILE A 132 11.23 -4.36 15.20
N GLU A 133 11.71 -4.24 16.44
CA GLU A 133 10.96 -4.55 17.65
C GLU A 133 9.75 -3.63 17.83
N ASP A 134 9.93 -2.31 17.74
CA ASP A 134 8.83 -1.35 17.92
C ASP A 134 7.72 -1.54 16.87
N PHE A 135 8.09 -1.86 15.63
CA PHE A 135 7.13 -2.15 14.54
C PHE A 135 6.37 -3.46 14.79
N HIS A 136 7.07 -4.50 15.24
CA HIS A 136 6.46 -5.78 15.60
C HIS A 136 5.50 -5.62 16.78
N ASP A 137 5.93 -4.93 17.83
CA ASP A 137 5.16 -4.74 19.05
C ASP A 137 3.89 -3.92 18.77
N THR A 138 3.99 -2.87 17.95
CA THR A 138 2.82 -2.11 17.48
C THR A 138 1.85 -3.00 16.68
N PHE A 139 2.36 -3.85 15.79
CA PHE A 139 1.53 -4.78 15.02
C PHE A 139 0.82 -5.80 15.93
N MET A 140 1.54 -6.34 16.92
CA MET A 140 0.99 -7.28 17.91
C MET A 140 -0.05 -6.61 18.83
N GLU A 141 0.14 -5.33 19.16
CA GLU A 141 -0.85 -4.56 19.91
C GLU A 141 -2.17 -4.45 19.14
N VAL A 142 -2.12 -4.16 17.83
CA VAL A 142 -3.32 -4.09 16.99
C VAL A 142 -4.02 -5.45 16.91
N LEU A 143 -3.26 -6.55 16.81
CA LEU A 143 -3.83 -7.90 16.87
C LEU A 143 -4.50 -8.18 18.22
N LYS A 144 -3.87 -7.78 19.33
CA LYS A 144 -4.47 -7.90 20.65
C LYS A 144 -5.80 -7.14 20.76
N ARG A 145 -5.89 -5.93 20.20
CA ARG A 145 -7.15 -5.18 20.15
C ARG A 145 -8.24 -5.94 19.37
N ILE A 146 -7.87 -6.64 18.29
CA ILE A 146 -8.81 -7.53 17.56
C ILE A 146 -9.28 -8.69 18.44
N GLU A 147 -8.39 -9.28 19.25
CA GLU A 147 -8.76 -10.30 20.25
C GLU A 147 -9.77 -9.80 21.28
N ASP A 148 -9.60 -8.54 21.68
CA ASP A 148 -10.48 -7.82 22.61
C ASP A 148 -11.80 -7.38 21.93
N ASN A 149 -12.06 -7.84 20.71
CA ASN A 149 -13.29 -7.62 19.93
C ASN A 149 -13.59 -6.14 19.66
N ILE A 150 -12.57 -5.36 19.27
CA ILE A 150 -12.80 -4.00 18.76
C ILE A 150 -13.77 -3.97 17.59
N THR A 151 -14.48 -2.86 17.43
CA THR A 151 -15.37 -2.67 16.28
C THR A 151 -14.57 -2.33 15.02
N LEU A 152 -15.22 -2.43 13.85
CA LEU A 152 -14.65 -1.96 12.59
C LEU A 152 -14.29 -0.45 12.64
N ASP A 153 -15.10 0.34 13.34
CA ASP A 153 -14.86 1.78 13.50
C ASP A 153 -13.59 2.04 14.33
N ASP A 154 -13.36 1.24 15.36
CA ASP A 154 -12.15 1.33 16.17
C ASP A 154 -10.91 0.91 15.38
N LEU A 155 -11.00 -0.16 14.58
CA LEU A 155 -9.92 -0.55 13.66
C LEU A 155 -9.64 0.57 12.64
N LEU A 156 -10.68 1.22 12.13
CA LEU A 156 -10.54 2.35 11.21
C LEU A 156 -9.87 3.56 11.88
N LYS A 157 -10.15 3.84 13.15
CA LYS A 157 -9.45 4.86 13.93
C LYS A 157 -7.97 4.54 14.09
N VAL A 158 -7.64 3.29 14.42
CA VAL A 158 -6.23 2.84 14.51
C VAL A 158 -5.49 3.07 13.19
N PHE A 159 -6.10 2.70 12.06
CA PHE A 159 -5.48 2.89 10.75
C PHE A 159 -5.47 4.34 10.24
N ASN A 160 -6.25 5.23 10.85
CA ASN A 160 -6.22 6.67 10.58
C ASN A 160 -5.37 7.47 11.57
N ASP A 161 -4.79 6.81 12.59
CA ASP A 161 -3.67 7.37 13.33
C ASP A 161 -2.38 7.18 12.52
N GLN A 162 -1.67 8.27 12.24
CA GLN A 162 -0.49 8.27 11.37
C GLN A 162 0.62 7.35 11.93
N GLY A 163 0.86 7.39 13.25
CA GLY A 163 1.89 6.59 13.90
C GLY A 163 1.60 5.10 13.79
N TYR A 164 0.39 4.66 14.17
CA TYR A 164 -0.01 3.25 14.05
C TYR A 164 0.01 2.78 12.60
N SER A 165 -0.59 3.55 11.69
CA SER A 165 -0.75 3.13 10.30
C SER A 165 0.61 2.98 9.60
N ASP A 166 1.54 3.89 9.85
CA ASP A 166 2.87 3.83 9.25
C ASP A 166 3.74 2.73 9.88
N TYR A 167 3.63 2.50 11.19
CA TYR A 167 4.34 1.38 11.84
C TYR A 167 3.86 0.03 11.31
N ILE A 168 2.55 -0.14 11.10
CA ILE A 168 1.99 -1.34 10.47
C ILE A 168 2.54 -1.50 9.04
N VAL A 169 2.55 -0.42 8.24
CA VAL A 169 3.07 -0.45 6.87
C VAL A 169 4.55 -0.84 6.84
N VAL A 170 5.37 -0.23 7.70
CA VAL A 170 6.80 -0.56 7.79
C VAL A 170 6.98 -2.01 8.17
N TYR A 171 6.25 -2.52 9.15
CA TYR A 171 6.33 -3.94 9.52
C TYR A 171 5.98 -4.87 8.35
N MET A 172 4.93 -4.55 7.60
CA MET A 172 4.52 -5.32 6.42
C MET A 172 5.55 -5.27 5.29
N ARG A 173 6.24 -4.14 5.10
CA ARG A 173 7.39 -4.02 4.17
C ARG A 173 8.55 -4.91 4.62
N LEU A 174 8.86 -4.93 5.91
CA LEU A 174 9.91 -5.80 6.47
C LEU A 174 9.58 -7.28 6.26
N LEU A 175 8.33 -7.69 6.50
CA LEU A 175 7.88 -9.07 6.25
C LEU A 175 8.01 -9.45 4.77
N THR A 176 7.65 -8.53 3.87
CA THR A 176 7.77 -8.74 2.42
C THR A 176 9.23 -8.88 2.01
N SER A 177 10.10 -7.97 2.47
CA SER A 177 11.55 -8.04 2.26
C SER A 177 12.15 -9.34 2.81
N GLY A 178 11.68 -9.77 3.99
CA GLY A 178 12.08 -11.02 4.61
C GLY A 178 11.75 -12.23 3.74
N GLN A 179 10.56 -12.29 3.12
CA GLN A 179 10.27 -13.43 2.27
C GLN A 179 10.92 -13.36 0.88
N LEU A 180 11.05 -12.18 0.29
CA LEU A 180 11.86 -12.01 -0.92
C LEU A 180 13.25 -12.62 -0.72
N GLN A 181 13.89 -12.34 0.44
CA GLN A 181 15.19 -12.91 0.79
C GLN A 181 15.16 -14.43 1.04
N LYS A 182 14.09 -14.99 1.62
CA LYS A 182 13.96 -16.46 1.81
C LYS A 182 13.85 -17.21 0.49
N GLU A 183 13.15 -16.63 -0.49
CA GLU A 183 12.93 -17.22 -1.81
C GLU A 183 13.80 -16.52 -2.87
N ALA A 184 14.98 -16.05 -2.48
CA ALA A 184 15.84 -15.25 -3.34
C ALA A 184 16.18 -15.95 -4.67
N ALA A 185 16.30 -17.28 -4.67
CA ALA A 185 16.54 -18.06 -5.88
C ALA A 185 15.40 -17.96 -6.91
N PHE A 186 14.15 -17.80 -6.45
CA PHE A 186 12.99 -17.62 -7.30
C PHE A 186 12.91 -16.16 -7.81
N PHE A 187 13.06 -15.20 -6.91
CA PHE A 187 12.91 -13.77 -7.21
C PHE A 187 14.09 -13.14 -7.96
N SER A 188 15.29 -13.74 -7.91
CA SER A 188 16.47 -13.19 -8.59
C SER A 188 16.24 -12.94 -10.08
N SER A 189 15.45 -13.80 -10.75
CA SER A 189 15.12 -13.68 -12.17
C SER A 189 14.03 -12.63 -12.48
N LEU A 190 13.35 -12.13 -11.46
CA LEU A 190 12.28 -11.13 -11.56
C LEU A 190 12.78 -9.72 -11.24
N ILE A 191 13.97 -9.58 -10.66
CA ILE A 191 14.56 -8.29 -10.32
C ILE A 191 15.23 -7.70 -11.57
N GLU A 192 14.79 -6.52 -11.95
CA GLU A 192 15.39 -5.78 -13.06
C GLU A 192 16.74 -5.14 -12.64
N GLY A 193 17.74 -5.34 -13.50
CA GLY A 193 19.12 -4.89 -13.29
C GLY A 193 20.05 -5.98 -12.75
N GLU A 194 21.35 -5.68 -12.65
CA GLU A 194 22.37 -6.59 -12.08
C GLU A 194 22.38 -6.58 -10.53
N ARG A 195 21.20 -6.44 -9.91
CA ARG A 195 21.06 -6.34 -8.44
C ARG A 195 20.71 -7.70 -7.85
N THR A 196 21.26 -7.98 -6.69
CA THR A 196 20.82 -9.10 -5.86
C THR A 196 19.49 -8.79 -5.17
N VAL A 197 18.75 -9.82 -4.76
CA VAL A 197 17.51 -9.68 -3.98
C VAL A 197 17.73 -8.90 -2.69
N GLN A 198 18.89 -9.06 -2.06
CA GLN A 198 19.22 -8.34 -0.85
C GLN A 198 19.46 -6.85 -1.10
N GLU A 199 20.10 -6.48 -2.22
CA GLU A 199 20.31 -5.08 -2.61
C GLU A 199 18.99 -4.40 -2.98
N PHE A 200 18.14 -5.10 -3.75
CA PHE A 200 16.79 -4.66 -4.06
C PHE A 200 15.98 -4.39 -2.77
N CYS A 201 16.00 -5.33 -1.83
CA CYS A 201 15.33 -5.20 -0.54
C CYS A 201 15.90 -4.09 0.36
N LYS A 202 17.19 -3.75 0.26
CA LYS A 202 17.79 -2.64 1.02
C LYS A 202 17.42 -1.28 0.45
N GLN A 203 17.32 -1.19 -0.88
CA GLN A 203 17.01 0.04 -1.60
C GLN A 203 15.50 0.36 -1.55
N GLU A 204 14.64 -0.65 -1.67
CA GLU A 204 13.18 -0.46 -1.64
C GLU A 204 12.52 -0.74 -0.28
N GLY A 205 13.19 -1.49 0.59
CA GLY A 205 12.70 -1.93 1.90
C GLY A 205 13.25 -1.17 3.11
N GLY A 206 14.04 -0.11 2.89
CA GLY A 206 14.60 0.71 3.96
C GLY A 206 14.75 2.17 3.54
N ALA A 207 13.84 3.02 4.04
CA ALA A 207 13.95 4.48 4.08
C ALA A 207 13.77 5.33 2.80
N ASP A 208 13.74 4.79 1.59
CA ASP A 208 13.27 5.57 0.40
C ASP A 208 11.79 5.30 0.12
N VAL A 209 10.93 6.06 0.82
CA VAL A 209 9.47 6.06 0.63
C VAL A 209 9.15 6.79 -0.68
N GLN A 210 9.45 6.17 -1.82
CA GLN A 210 8.93 6.52 -3.15
C GLN A 210 9.43 5.60 -4.28
N GLY A 211 10.32 4.64 -3.99
CA GLY A 211 10.80 3.62 -4.94
C GLY A 211 9.71 2.65 -5.39
N GLU A 212 9.91 2.09 -6.59
CA GLU A 212 8.92 1.32 -7.36
C GLU A 212 8.19 0.24 -6.53
N ARG A 213 6.90 0.06 -6.86
CA ARG A 213 5.99 -0.78 -6.09
C ARG A 213 6.44 -2.25 -6.23
N PRO A 214 6.64 -3.01 -5.14
CA PRO A 214 6.80 -4.45 -5.27
C PRO A 214 5.58 -5.02 -5.99
N HIS A 215 5.80 -5.85 -7.01
CA HIS A 215 4.70 -6.38 -7.82
C HIS A 215 3.79 -7.21 -6.89
N PRO A 216 2.46 -7.18 -7.04
CA PRO A 216 1.56 -7.99 -6.21
C PRO A 216 1.87 -9.51 -6.21
N ARG A 217 2.59 -9.95 -7.25
CA ARG A 217 3.12 -11.31 -7.39
C ARG A 217 4.18 -11.61 -6.33
N ASP A 218 5.05 -10.65 -6.06
CA ASP A 218 6.13 -10.75 -5.09
C ASP A 218 5.58 -10.86 -3.66
N LEU A 219 4.51 -10.12 -3.36
CA LEU A 219 3.81 -10.16 -2.07
C LEU A 219 3.00 -11.44 -1.83
N ALA A 220 2.46 -12.04 -2.88
CA ALA A 220 1.65 -13.23 -2.75
C ALA A 220 2.46 -14.53 -2.70
N HIS A 221 3.64 -14.54 -3.34
CA HIS A 221 4.65 -15.57 -3.12
C HIS A 221 5.40 -15.35 -1.80
N ALA A 222 5.43 -14.10 -1.30
CA ALA A 222 6.01 -13.76 0.00
C ALA A 222 5.25 -14.28 1.24
N GLU A 223 4.08 -14.89 1.09
CA GLU A 223 3.33 -15.45 2.21
C GLU A 223 3.71 -16.93 2.44
N PRO A 224 4.28 -17.31 3.60
CA PRO A 224 4.56 -18.70 3.90
C PRO A 224 3.23 -19.42 4.14
N ARG A 225 2.72 -20.04 3.06
CA ARG A 225 1.45 -20.79 2.97
C ARG A 225 0.19 -19.93 2.80
N GLY A 226 0.21 -19.06 1.79
CA GLY A 226 -0.84 -18.93 0.78
C GLY A 226 -2.24 -18.50 1.20
N ARG A 227 -2.58 -17.24 0.93
CA ARG A 227 -3.93 -16.80 0.59
C ARG A 227 -3.94 -15.82 -0.58
N GLY A 228 -4.99 -15.94 -1.38
CA GLY A 228 -5.28 -15.10 -2.52
C GLY A 228 -5.30 -13.60 -2.22
N ALA A 229 -4.41 -12.82 -2.82
CA ALA A 229 -4.64 -11.40 -3.07
C ALA A 229 -5.35 -11.26 -4.42
N HIS A 230 -6.33 -10.37 -4.51
CA HIS A 230 -6.99 -10.01 -5.77
C HIS A 230 -6.63 -8.57 -6.18
N PRO A 231 -5.47 -8.30 -6.79
CA PRO A 231 -5.20 -7.01 -7.38
C PRO A 231 -6.05 -6.82 -8.63
N VAL A 232 -6.98 -5.88 -8.57
CA VAL A 232 -7.80 -5.53 -9.73
C VAL A 232 -7.17 -4.32 -10.41
N HIS A 233 -6.67 -4.51 -11.63
CA HIS A 233 -5.90 -3.49 -12.34
C HIS A 233 -6.79 -2.66 -13.27
N GLY A 234 -6.83 -1.35 -13.02
CA GLY A 234 -7.60 -0.38 -13.81
C GLY A 234 -6.89 0.35 -14.97
N PRO A 235 -5.70 0.02 -15.52
CA PRO A 235 -5.15 0.87 -16.55
C PRO A 235 -5.80 0.60 -17.92
N ARG A 236 -5.62 1.56 -18.83
CA ARG A 236 -6.11 1.66 -20.22
C ARG A 236 -5.68 0.51 -21.16
N ARG A 237 -5.70 -0.75 -20.71
CA ARG A 237 -5.56 -1.91 -21.60
C ARG A 237 -6.80 -2.01 -22.49
N ARG A 238 -6.60 -2.33 -23.77
CA ARG A 238 -7.70 -2.63 -24.72
C ARG A 238 -8.53 -3.77 -24.16
N GLY A 239 -9.76 -3.48 -23.74
CA GLY A 239 -10.68 -4.44 -23.15
C GLY A 239 -11.77 -3.75 -22.34
N LYS A 240 -12.99 -4.29 -22.41
CA LYS A 240 -14.17 -3.77 -21.67
C LYS A 240 -14.24 -4.26 -20.21
N GLY A 241 -13.52 -5.34 -19.88
CA GLY A 241 -13.52 -5.94 -18.55
C GLY A 241 -12.43 -5.38 -17.65
N VAL A 242 -12.67 -5.45 -16.34
CA VAL A 242 -11.65 -5.22 -15.33
C VAL A 242 -10.94 -6.54 -15.04
N ASN A 243 -9.61 -6.56 -15.20
CA ASN A 243 -8.80 -7.75 -14.95
C ASN A 243 -8.57 -7.90 -13.43
N ALA A 244 -8.99 -9.04 -12.90
CA ALA A 244 -8.59 -9.51 -11.58
C ALA A 244 -7.42 -10.49 -11.75
N HIS A 245 -6.45 -10.42 -10.85
CA HIS A 245 -5.39 -11.41 -10.75
C HIS A 245 -5.48 -12.06 -9.37
N ASP A 246 -5.58 -13.37 -9.34
CA ASP A 246 -5.62 -14.14 -8.10
C ASP A 246 -4.18 -14.55 -7.82
N PHE A 247 -3.67 -14.21 -6.64
CA PHE A 247 -2.33 -14.65 -6.24
C PHE A 247 -2.32 -15.32 -4.87
N PRO A 248 -1.89 -16.58 -4.72
CA PRO A 248 -1.40 -17.48 -5.78
C PRO A 248 -2.50 -17.94 -6.75
N GLU A 249 -2.14 -18.17 -8.01
CA GLU A 249 -3.06 -18.44 -9.14
C GLU A 249 -3.96 -19.67 -8.93
N ASP A 250 -3.53 -20.59 -8.08
CA ASP A 250 -4.17 -21.87 -7.79
C ASP A 250 -5.04 -21.87 -6.51
N ARG A 251 -5.36 -20.69 -5.94
CA ARG A 251 -6.25 -20.57 -4.77
C ARG A 251 -7.32 -19.51 -4.93
N GLU A 252 -8.58 -19.88 -4.63
CA GLU A 252 -9.66 -18.90 -4.48
C GLU A 252 -9.34 -17.90 -3.37
N PRO A 253 -9.39 -16.59 -3.66
CA PRO A 253 -9.09 -15.59 -2.66
C PRO A 253 -10.20 -15.45 -1.63
N ARG A 254 -9.80 -15.49 -0.37
CA ARG A 254 -10.71 -15.41 0.79
C ARG A 254 -10.96 -13.98 1.25
N HIS A 255 -10.25 -13.00 0.69
CA HIS A 255 -10.27 -11.60 1.13
C HIS A 255 -10.74 -10.64 0.02
N PRO A 256 -11.35 -9.50 0.40
CA PRO A 256 -11.79 -8.50 -0.56
C PRO A 256 -10.62 -7.97 -1.43
N PRO A 257 -10.81 -7.84 -2.76
CA PRO A 257 -9.78 -7.34 -3.68
C PRO A 257 -9.23 -5.98 -3.30
N ALA A 258 -7.91 -5.82 -3.44
CA ALA A 258 -7.26 -4.54 -3.53
C ALA A 258 -7.34 -4.04 -4.99
N LEU A 259 -8.36 -3.26 -5.32
CA LEU A 259 -8.54 -2.61 -6.61
C LEU A 259 -7.60 -1.40 -6.72
N GLN A 260 -6.74 -1.36 -7.73
CA GLN A 260 -5.94 -0.19 -8.07
C GLN A 260 -6.60 0.53 -9.26
N ALA A 261 -7.38 1.56 -8.94
CA ALA A 261 -8.05 2.43 -9.90
C ALA A 261 -7.36 3.80 -9.92
N GLY A 262 -6.38 3.96 -10.81
CA GLY A 262 -5.59 5.21 -10.91
C GLY A 262 -4.51 5.33 -9.82
N PRO A 263 -4.12 6.54 -9.39
CA PRO A 263 -3.06 6.74 -8.40
C PRO A 263 -3.42 6.22 -6.99
N THR A 264 -4.65 5.78 -6.77
CA THR A 264 -5.14 5.26 -5.49
C THR A 264 -5.35 3.74 -5.53
N THR A 265 -4.92 3.06 -4.47
CA THR A 265 -5.27 1.66 -4.20
C THR A 265 -6.50 1.65 -3.30
N THR A 266 -7.41 0.70 -3.51
CA THR A 266 -8.71 0.66 -2.86
C THR A 266 -9.05 -0.78 -2.48
N SER A 267 -9.76 -1.02 -1.38
CA SER A 267 -10.29 -2.36 -1.07
C SER A 267 -11.77 -2.43 -1.44
N SER A 268 -12.23 -3.57 -1.97
CA SER A 268 -13.61 -3.72 -2.47
C SER A 268 -14.29 -4.98 -1.95
N THR A 269 -15.55 -4.90 -1.54
CA THR A 269 -16.30 -6.06 -1.01
C THR A 269 -17.15 -6.70 -2.10
N ARG A 270 -17.05 -8.02 -2.27
CA ARG A 270 -17.86 -8.81 -3.22
C ARG A 270 -19.34 -8.67 -2.88
N ALA A 271 -20.20 -8.57 -3.90
CA ALA A 271 -21.64 -8.58 -3.67
C ALA A 271 -22.07 -9.97 -3.15
N GLY A 272 -22.82 -10.01 -2.05
CA GLY A 272 -23.48 -11.25 -1.60
C GLY A 272 -24.60 -11.64 -2.57
N PRO A 273 -25.07 -12.90 -2.55
CA PRO A 273 -26.24 -13.30 -3.33
C PRO A 273 -27.44 -12.42 -2.93
N PRO A 274 -28.32 -12.07 -3.88
CA PRO A 274 -29.52 -11.31 -3.58
C PRO A 274 -30.34 -12.03 -2.51
N PRO A 275 -30.99 -11.31 -1.58
CA PRO A 275 -31.88 -11.94 -0.60
C PRO A 275 -32.96 -12.74 -1.36
N PRO A 276 -33.31 -13.95 -0.88
CA PRO A 276 -34.33 -14.75 -1.55
C PRO A 276 -35.62 -13.93 -1.65
N SER A 277 -36.16 -13.84 -2.87
CA SER A 277 -37.43 -13.18 -3.13
C SER A 277 -38.51 -13.86 -2.29
N ARG A 278 -38.97 -13.15 -1.24
CA ARG A 278 -40.17 -13.55 -0.51
C ARG A 278 -41.36 -13.38 -1.45
N HIS A 279 -41.69 -14.44 -2.19
CA HIS A 279 -42.99 -14.54 -2.83
C HIS A 279 -44.04 -14.72 -1.73
N PRO A 280 -45.12 -13.92 -1.71
CA PRO A 280 -46.24 -14.17 -0.82
C PRO A 280 -46.86 -15.53 -1.17
N PRO A 281 -47.33 -16.32 -0.18
CA PRO A 281 -47.91 -17.63 -0.44
C PRO A 281 -49.18 -17.47 -1.29
N THR A 282 -49.19 -18.14 -2.44
CA THR A 282 -50.38 -18.34 -3.27
C THR A 282 -51.42 -19.14 -2.47
N PRO A 283 -52.69 -18.71 -2.40
CA PRO A 283 -53.74 -19.49 -1.77
C PRO A 283 -54.05 -20.70 -2.66
N CYS A 284 -53.93 -21.91 -2.10
CA CYS A 284 -54.38 -23.14 -2.76
C CYS A 284 -55.92 -23.19 -2.81
N PRO A 285 -56.51 -23.63 -3.93
CA PRO A 285 -57.90 -24.09 -3.98
C PRO A 285 -58.08 -25.47 -3.33
#